data_AF-A0A0A2BGH1-F1
#
_entry.id   AF-A0A0A2BGH1-F1
#
_cell.length_a   1.000
_cell.length_b   1.000
_cell.length_c   1.000
_cell.angle_alpha   90.00
_cell.angle_beta   90.00
_cell.angle_gamma   90.00
#
_symmetry.space_group_name_H-M   'P 1'
#
loop_
_entity.id
_entity.type
_entity.pdbx_description
1 polymer ?
#
loop_
_entity_poly.entity_id
_entity_poly.type
_entity_poly.pdbx_seq_one_letter_code
_entity_poly.pdbx_strand_id
1 'polypeptide(L)' 'MNQRSSTEKKAPPPSFVKLAMKNMVRKGSQSLWHLSLTAFGFLIFILVIASLGRPTIPN' A
#
# COMPACT_ATOMS: atom_id res chain seq x y z
N MET A 1 42.56 -27.11 22.74
CA MET A 1 42.41 -26.39 21.46
C MET A 1 41.49 -27.20 20.55
N ASN A 2 40.19 -26.90 20.49
CA ASN A 2 39.40 -27.20 19.28
C ASN A 2 38.13 -26.36 19.26
N GLN A 3 38.17 -25.31 18.45
CA GLN A 3 37.06 -24.40 18.18
C GLN A 3 36.06 -25.12 17.26
N ARG A 4 34.81 -25.29 17.69
CA ARG A 4 33.68 -25.60 16.79
C ARG A 4 32.75 -24.39 16.74
N SER A 5 33.13 -23.46 15.87
CA SER A 5 32.26 -22.68 14.98
C SER A 5 30.79 -22.51 15.39
N SER A 6 30.53 -21.39 16.09
CA SER A 6 29.53 -20.38 15.72
C SER A 6 28.55 -20.70 14.57
N THR A 7 27.38 -21.30 14.87
CA THR A 7 26.13 -20.97 14.14
C THR A 7 24.90 -21.25 15.00
N GLU A 8 24.86 -20.73 16.22
CA GLU A 8 23.56 -20.35 16.77
C GLU A 8 23.21 -19.02 16.10
N LYS A 9 22.50 -19.06 14.95
CA LYS A 9 21.86 -17.86 14.39
C LYS A 9 20.75 -17.45 15.36
N LYS A 10 21.13 -16.91 16.51
CA LYS A 10 20.28 -16.09 17.34
C LYS A 10 19.91 -14.93 16.44
N ALA A 11 18.71 -15.01 15.86
CA ALA A 11 18.23 -14.01 14.94
C ALA A 11 18.49 -12.64 15.60
N PRO A 12 19.16 -11.70 14.92
CA PRO A 12 19.42 -10.39 15.49
C PRO A 12 18.09 -9.86 16.04
N PRO A 13 18.06 -9.26 17.24
CA PRO A 13 16.84 -8.80 17.88
C PRO A 13 15.99 -8.12 16.80
N PRO A 14 14.73 -8.56 16.59
CA PRO A 14 13.98 -8.22 15.39
C PRO A 14 14.00 -6.71 15.27
N SER A 15 14.73 -6.23 14.26
CA SER A 15 15.07 -4.82 14.15
C SER A 15 13.78 -4.02 14.34
N PHE A 16 13.82 -2.98 15.19
CA PHE A 16 12.67 -2.09 15.38
C PHE A 16 12.11 -1.59 14.05
N VAL A 17 12.96 -1.50 13.01
CA VAL A 17 12.59 -1.24 11.62
C VAL A 17 11.65 -2.31 11.05
N LYS A 18 11.88 -3.60 11.34
CA LYS A 18 11.08 -4.74 10.83
C LYS A 18 9.72 -4.86 11.54
N LEU A 19 9.68 -4.55 12.84
CA LEU A 19 8.43 -4.42 13.59
C LEU A 19 7.63 -3.19 13.15
N ALA A 20 8.30 -2.04 12.98
CA ALA A 20 7.71 -0.81 12.46
C ALA A 20 7.22 -0.98 11.02
N MET A 21 7.95 -1.68 10.15
CA MET A 21 7.53 -1.99 8.77
C MET A 21 6.28 -2.87 8.73
N LYS A 22 6.23 -3.98 9.48
CA LYS A 22 5.02 -4.82 9.51
C LYS A 22 3.80 -4.05 10.04
N ASN A 23 4.01 -3.16 11.01
CA ASN A 23 2.93 -2.35 11.56
C ASN A 23 2.53 -1.21 10.61
N MET A 24 3.48 -0.55 9.94
CA MET A 24 3.21 0.45 8.89
C MET A 24 2.59 -0.16 7.63
N VAL A 25 2.79 -1.45 7.37
CA VAL A 25 2.10 -2.18 6.30
C VAL A 25 0.65 -2.46 6.67
N ARG A 26 0.38 -2.94 7.89
CA ARG A 26 -1.01 -3.19 8.35
C ARG A 26 -1.77 -1.89 8.62
N LYS A 27 -1.06 -0.84 9.03
CA LYS A 27 -1.58 0.52 9.26
C LYS A 27 -1.57 1.39 7.99
N GLY A 28 -0.95 0.90 6.91
CA GLY A 28 -0.94 1.52 5.58
C GLY A 28 -2.31 1.60 4.92
N SER A 29 -3.35 1.01 5.53
CA SER A 29 -4.74 1.25 5.16
C SER A 29 -5.14 2.72 5.29
N GLN A 30 -4.58 3.48 6.24
CA GLN A 30 -4.97 4.87 6.44
C GLN A 30 -4.58 5.76 5.24
N SER A 31 -3.38 5.59 4.69
CA SER A 31 -3.00 6.31 3.46
C SER A 31 -3.68 5.73 2.22
N LEU A 32 -4.00 4.44 2.21
CA LEU A 32 -4.83 3.82 1.17
C LEU A 32 -6.24 4.39 1.12
N TRP A 33 -6.83 4.72 2.28
CA TRP A 33 -8.14 5.38 2.37
C TRP A 33 -8.10 6.77 1.74
N HIS A 34 -7.07 7.58 2.04
CA HIS A 34 -6.90 8.89 1.41
C HIS A 34 -6.61 8.78 -0.09
N LEU A 35 -5.73 7.87 -0.50
CA LEU A 35 -5.42 7.59 -1.91
C LEU A 35 -6.67 7.14 -2.67
N SER A 36 -7.47 6.25 -2.07
CA SER A 36 -8.70 5.74 -2.67
C SER A 36 -9.77 6.82 -2.76
N LEU A 37 -9.92 7.68 -1.75
CA LEU A 37 -10.88 8.79 -1.80
C LEU A 37 -10.57 9.75 -2.95
N THR A 38 -9.29 10.11 -3.12
CA THR A 38 -8.85 10.93 -4.26
C THR A 38 -9.00 10.20 -5.59
N ALA A 39 -8.58 8.93 -5.67
CA ALA A 39 -8.71 8.12 -6.88
C ALA A 39 -10.18 7.95 -7.30
N PHE A 40 -11.09 7.73 -6.34
CA PHE A 40 -12.51 7.56 -6.60
C PHE A 40 -13.17 8.87 -7.00
N GLY A 41 -12.87 9.98 -6.32
CA GLY A 41 -13.35 11.31 -6.72
C GLY A 41 -12.87 11.69 -8.13
N PHE A 42 -11.61 11.42 -8.44
CA PHE A 42 -11.04 11.67 -9.77
C PHE A 42 -11.67 10.76 -10.84
N LEU A 43 -11.91 9.49 -10.51
CA LEU A 43 -12.56 8.54 -11.41
C LEU A 43 -14.00 8.96 -11.73
N ILE A 44 -14.78 9.32 -10.71
CA ILE A 44 -16.14 9.86 -10.90
C ILE A 44 -16.09 11.14 -11.75
N PHE A 45 -15.17 12.05 -11.46
CA PHE A 45 -15.03 13.30 -12.21
C PHE A 45 -14.76 13.05 -13.71
N ILE A 46 -13.82 12.14 -14.02
CA ILE A 46 -13.55 11.74 -15.40
C ILE A 46 -14.78 11.09 -16.03
N LEU A 47 -15.49 10.22 -15.33
CA LEU A 47 -16.69 9.56 -15.85
C LEU A 47 -17.80 10.56 -16.17
N VAL A 48 -18.01 11.57 -15.32
CA VAL A 48 -18.98 12.65 -15.56
C VAL A 48 -18.61 13.45 -16.80
N ILE A 49 -17.34 13.88 -16.92
CA ILE A 49 -16.85 14.58 -18.11
C ILE A 49 -17.00 13.71 -19.36
N ALA A 50 -16.59 12.45 -19.27
CA ALA A 50 -16.69 11.50 -20.36
C ALA A 50 -18.14 11.28 -20.78
N SER A 51 -19.09 11.27 -19.83
CA SER A 51 -20.52 11.15 -20.08
C SER A 51 -21.10 12.40 -20.75
N LEU A 52 -20.74 13.60 -20.28
CA LEU A 52 -21.15 14.88 -20.89
C LEU A 52 -20.67 15.01 -22.34
N GLY A 53 -19.50 14.46 -22.64
CA GLY A 53 -18.93 14.44 -23.99
C GLY A 53 -19.45 13.31 -24.87
N ARG A 54 -20.27 12.36 -24.37
CA ARG A 54 -20.95 11.39 -25.25
C ARG A 54 -22.19 12.09 -25.83
N PRO A 55 -22.21 12.49 -27.11
CA PRO A 55 -23.46 12.88 -27.74
C PRO A 55 -24.37 11.64 -27.68
N THR A 56 -25.49 11.75 -26.99
CA THR A 56 -26.53 10.73 -26.99
C THR A 56 -27.06 10.66 -28.41
N ILE A 57 -26.48 9.78 -29.24
CA ILE A 57 -26.99 9.48 -30.58
C ILE A 57 -28.37 8.86 -30.35
N PRO A 58 -29.48 9.55 -30.67
CA PRO A 58 -30.78 8.92 -30.62
C PRO A 58 -30.86 7.93 -31.79
N ASN A 59 -31.26 6.69 -31.48
CA ASN A 59 -31.63 5.67 -32.47
C ASN A 59 -32.89 6.08 -33.23
#